data_AF-A0A973N3N4-F1
#
_entry.id   AF-A0A973N3N4-F1
#
_cell.length_a   1.000
_cell.length_b   1.000
_cell.length_c   1.000
_cell.angle_alpha   90.00
_cell.angle_beta   90.00
_cell.angle_gamma   90.00
#
_symmetry.space_group_name_H-M   'P 1'
#
loop_
_entity.id
_entity.type
_entity.pdbx_description
1 polymer ?
#
loop_
_entity_poly.entity_id
_entity_poly.type
_entity_poly.pdbx_seq_one_letter_code
_entity_poly.pdbx_strand_id
1 'polypeptide(L)'
;MAKAAWKRPGSPIGRKGPRKANPAYKRRARQPWTPADVSKLKQLAKGNTPTGVMSIKLQRPVAAIRSKAQREGISLRPVNRSPYNRRTKTAKRR
;
A
#
# COMPACT_ATOMS: atom_id res chain seq x y z
N MET A 1 -9.59 -25.76 26.57
CA MET A 1 -9.67 -25.06 25.25
C MET A 1 -8.28 -24.83 24.69
N ALA A 2 -8.03 -25.20 23.42
CA ALA A 2 -6.72 -25.00 22.80
C ALA A 2 -6.44 -23.49 22.59
N LYS A 3 -5.35 -22.98 23.16
CA LYS A 3 -4.90 -21.59 22.93
C LYS A 3 -4.51 -21.42 21.47
N ALA A 4 -5.03 -20.37 20.83
CA ALA A 4 -4.68 -20.04 19.44
C ALA A 4 -3.15 -19.94 19.28
N ALA A 5 -2.61 -20.52 18.20
CA ALA A 5 -1.18 -20.77 18.01
C ALA A 5 -0.26 -19.52 18.13
N TRP A 6 -0.80 -18.33 17.85
CA TRP A 6 -0.09 -17.05 17.97
C TRP A 6 0.05 -16.53 19.42
N LYS A 7 -0.68 -17.10 20.39
CA LYS A 7 -0.59 -16.75 21.82
C LYS A 7 0.46 -17.59 22.57
N ARG A 8 1.22 -18.46 21.88
CA ARG A 8 2.22 -19.36 22.49
C ARG A 8 3.55 -18.63 22.75
N PRO A 9 4.23 -18.87 23.88
CA PRO A 9 5.61 -18.42 24.09
C PRO A 9 6.51 -18.92 22.95
N GLY A 10 7.38 -18.07 22.41
CA GLY A 10 8.24 -18.42 21.27
C GLY A 10 7.59 -18.37 19.88
N SER A 11 6.30 -17.99 19.77
CA SER A 11 5.68 -17.78 18.45
C SER A 11 6.34 -16.56 17.74
N PRO A 12 6.81 -16.70 16.48
CA PRO A 12 7.35 -15.57 15.70
C PRO A 12 6.33 -14.44 15.51
N ILE A 13 5.04 -14.77 15.65
CA ILE A 13 3.91 -13.85 15.51
C ILE A 13 3.68 -13.05 16.80
N GLY A 14 3.99 -13.62 17.96
CA GLY A 14 3.79 -13.02 19.28
C GLY A 14 2.39 -12.40 19.49
N ARG A 15 2.32 -11.33 20.30
CA ARG A 15 1.07 -10.59 20.59
C ARG A 15 0.48 -9.85 19.38
N LYS A 16 1.19 -9.73 18.25
CA LYS A 16 0.76 -8.96 17.07
C LYS A 16 -0.32 -9.64 16.22
N GLY A 17 -0.43 -10.97 16.32
CA GLY A 17 -1.37 -11.76 15.53
C GLY A 17 -0.99 -11.88 14.04
N PRO A 18 -1.59 -12.83 13.31
CA PRO A 18 -1.15 -13.22 11.96
C PRO A 18 -1.22 -12.07 10.94
N ARG A 19 -2.19 -11.17 11.08
CA ARG A 19 -2.41 -10.03 10.17
C ARG A 19 -1.30 -8.97 10.21
N LYS A 20 -0.54 -8.87 11.30
CA LYS A 20 0.50 -7.85 11.49
C LYS A 20 1.92 -8.40 11.31
N ALA A 21 2.09 -9.71 11.26
CA ALA A 21 3.38 -10.36 11.07
C ALA A 21 3.93 -10.18 9.63
N ASN A 22 3.08 -10.32 8.61
CA ASN A 22 3.46 -10.10 7.22
C ASN A 22 2.44 -9.19 6.50
N PRO A 23 2.57 -7.86 6.62
CA PRO A 23 1.65 -6.95 5.96
C PRO A 23 1.84 -6.99 4.44
N ALA A 24 0.73 -7.09 3.69
CA ALA A 24 0.74 -7.18 2.23
C ALA A 24 1.52 -6.05 1.52
N TYR A 25 1.60 -4.86 2.14
CA TYR A 25 2.34 -3.71 1.62
C TYR A 25 3.86 -3.78 1.80
N LYS A 26 4.40 -4.72 2.59
CA LYS A 26 5.86 -4.85 2.84
C LYS A 26 6.47 -6.03 2.08
N ARG A 27 5.68 -6.84 1.37
CA ARG A 27 6.10 -8.10 0.74
C ARG A 27 7.31 -7.92 -0.19
N ARG A 28 7.35 -6.84 -0.97
CA ARG A 28 8.42 -6.56 -1.95
C ARG A 28 9.37 -5.45 -1.52
N ALA A 29 9.42 -5.08 -0.24
CA ALA A 29 10.17 -3.93 0.24
C ALA A 29 11.69 -3.97 -0.05
N ARG A 30 12.29 -5.17 -0.10
CA ARG A 30 13.73 -5.38 -0.33
C ARG A 30 14.07 -5.87 -1.73
N GLN A 31 13.07 -5.96 -2.61
CA GLN A 31 13.29 -6.41 -3.98
C GLN A 31 13.66 -5.22 -4.87
N PRO A 32 14.51 -5.42 -5.90
CA PRO A 32 14.79 -4.38 -6.89
C PRO A 32 13.51 -3.95 -7.61
N TRP A 33 13.49 -2.72 -8.12
CA TRP A 33 12.38 -2.23 -8.92
C TRP A 33 12.46 -2.81 -10.33
N THR A 34 11.40 -3.47 -10.77
CA THR A 34 11.30 -3.93 -12.15
C THR A 34 10.79 -2.79 -13.04
N PRO A 35 11.09 -2.81 -14.35
CA PRO A 35 10.51 -1.85 -15.30
C PRO A 35 8.98 -1.86 -15.28
N ALA A 36 8.37 -3.03 -15.08
CA ALA A 36 6.92 -3.19 -14.93
C ALA A 36 6.38 -2.47 -13.68
N ASP A 37 7.08 -2.55 -12.54
CA ASP A 37 6.70 -1.84 -11.31
C ASP A 37 6.73 -0.32 -11.51
N VAL A 38 7.74 0.19 -12.23
CA VAL A 38 7.87 1.62 -12.56
C VAL A 38 6.77 2.08 -13.51
N SER A 39 6.45 1.30 -14.53
CA SER A 39 5.33 1.58 -15.45
C SER A 39 4.00 1.64 -14.71
N LYS A 40 3.76 0.67 -13.80
CA LYS A 40 2.56 0.64 -12.94
C LYS A 40 2.50 1.87 -12.03
N LEU A 41 3.63 2.28 -11.44
CA LEU A 41 3.72 3.47 -10.61
C LEU A 41 3.34 4.74 -11.40
N LYS A 42 3.86 4.89 -12.63
CA LYS A 42 3.51 6.00 -13.54
C LYS A 42 2.02 6.03 -13.85
N GLN A 43 1.43 4.87 -14.17
CA GLN A 43 -0.01 4.76 -14.45
C GLN A 43 -0.87 5.16 -13.24
N LEU A 44 -0.51 4.70 -12.05
CA LEU A 44 -1.24 5.04 -10.82
C LEU A 44 -1.10 6.52 -10.46
N ALA A 45 0.06 7.11 -10.69
CA ALA A 45 0.31 8.52 -10.46
C ALA A 45 -0.50 9.39 -11.42
N LYS A 46 -0.55 9.03 -12.71
CA LYS A 46 -1.42 9.69 -13.70
C LYS A 46 -2.90 9.63 -13.31
N GLY A 47 -3.32 8.55 -12.66
CA GLY A 47 -4.68 8.39 -12.12
C GLY A 47 -4.95 9.12 -10.80
N ASN A 48 -4.05 9.98 -10.30
CA ASN A 48 -4.14 10.63 -8.98
C ASN A 48 -4.41 9.63 -7.83
N THR A 49 -3.86 8.43 -7.92
CA THR A 49 -4.07 7.40 -6.89
C THR A 49 -3.37 7.80 -5.59
N PRO A 50 -4.03 7.76 -4.42
CA PRO A 50 -3.36 8.01 -3.14
C PRO A 50 -2.18 7.05 -2.91
N THR A 51 -1.10 7.54 -2.29
CA THR A 51 0.13 6.76 -2.07
C THR A 51 -0.11 5.50 -1.23
N GLY A 52 -1.08 5.51 -0.32
CA GLY A 52 -1.47 4.33 0.46
C GLY A 52 -2.07 3.21 -0.40
N VAL A 53 -2.89 3.55 -1.39
CA VAL A 53 -3.45 2.57 -2.34
C VAL A 53 -2.36 2.04 -3.27
N MET A 54 -1.44 2.91 -3.71
CA MET A 54 -0.26 2.48 -4.47
C MET A 54 0.59 1.46 -3.69
N SER A 55 0.75 1.67 -2.38
CA SER A 55 1.50 0.77 -1.49
C SER A 55 0.94 -0.64 -1.45
N ILE A 56 -0.38 -0.78 -1.47
CA ILE A 56 -1.06 -2.07 -1.52
C ILE A 56 -0.91 -2.71 -2.91
N LYS A 57 -1.13 -1.94 -3.98
CA LYS A 57 -1.07 -2.43 -5.37
C LYS A 57 0.34 -2.88 -5.78
N LEU A 58 1.36 -2.15 -5.37
CA LEU A 58 2.76 -2.46 -5.65
C LEU A 58 3.39 -3.36 -4.58
N GLN A 59 2.70 -3.60 -3.46
CA GLN A 59 3.17 -4.39 -2.32
C GLN A 59 4.53 -3.90 -1.79
N ARG A 60 4.73 -2.58 -1.87
CA ARG A 60 5.92 -1.86 -1.45
C ARG A 60 5.54 -0.79 -0.44
N PRO A 61 6.40 -0.50 0.56
CA PRO A 61 6.09 0.48 1.58
C PRO A 61 5.99 1.89 0.98
N VAL A 62 5.16 2.73 1.59
CA VAL A 62 4.92 4.12 1.15
C VAL A 62 6.22 4.91 1.01
N ALA A 63 7.17 4.72 1.94
CA ALA A 63 8.48 5.37 1.89
C ALA A 63 9.27 4.99 0.63
N ALA A 64 9.28 3.71 0.24
CA ALA A 64 9.95 3.24 -0.96
C ALA A 64 9.29 3.79 -2.24
N ILE A 65 7.95 3.90 -2.25
CA ILE A 65 7.22 4.49 -3.36
C ILE A 65 7.58 5.97 -3.53
N ARG A 66 7.59 6.75 -2.44
CA ARG A 66 7.98 8.17 -2.48
C ARG A 66 9.41 8.34 -2.98
N SER A 67 10.34 7.55 -2.44
CA SER A 67 11.75 7.60 -2.86
C SER A 67 11.92 7.23 -4.33
N LYS A 68 11.25 6.17 -4.81
CA LYS A 68 11.33 5.79 -6.23
C LYS A 68 10.67 6.83 -7.13
N ALA A 69 9.50 7.35 -6.77
CA ALA A 69 8.83 8.38 -7.55
C ALA A 69 9.69 9.64 -7.70
N GLN A 70 10.36 10.06 -6.62
CA GLN A 70 11.31 11.18 -6.67
C GLN A 70 12.47 10.91 -7.62
N ARG A 71 13.07 9.71 -7.57
CA ARG A 71 14.17 9.31 -8.48
C ARG A 71 13.74 9.26 -9.95
N GLU A 72 12.49 8.85 -10.21
CA GLU A 72 11.91 8.73 -11.55
C GLU A 72 11.27 10.03 -12.05
N GLY A 73 11.31 11.12 -11.28
CA GLY A 73 10.66 12.39 -11.63
C GLY A 73 9.12 12.33 -11.66
N ILE A 74 8.51 11.36 -11.00
CA ILE A 74 7.06 11.16 -10.96
C ILE A 74 6.47 11.97 -9.80
N SER A 75 5.68 13.00 -10.12
CA SER A 75 4.94 13.72 -9.09
C SER A 75 3.82 12.85 -8.51
N LEU A 76 3.85 12.64 -7.19
CA LEU A 76 2.78 12.00 -6.42
C LEU A 76 1.82 13.02 -5.79
N ARG A 77 2.03 14.32 -6.03
CA ARG A 77 1.15 15.37 -5.50
C ARG A 77 -0.18 15.30 -6.23
N PRO A 78 -1.31 15.38 -5.52
CA PRO A 78 -2.59 15.58 -6.19
C PRO A 78 -2.55 16.92 -6.92
N VAL A 79 -2.76 16.92 -8.22
CA VAL A 79 -3.02 18.14 -8.99
C VAL A 79 -4.42 18.61 -8.61
N ASN A 80 -4.57 19.63 -7.76
CA ASN A 80 -5.82 20.32 -7.35
C ASN A 80 -7.12 19.49 -7.49
N ARG A 81 -7.11 18.24 -7.02
CA ARG A 81 -8.22 17.29 -7.16
C ARG A 81 -8.25 16.40 -5.93
N SER A 82 -9.43 16.32 -5.32
CA SER A 82 -9.69 15.36 -4.25
C SER A 82 -9.32 13.96 -4.74
N PRO A 83 -8.51 13.20 -3.98
CA PRO A 83 -7.80 12.02 -4.49
C PRO A 83 -8.70 10.79 -4.69
N TYR A 84 -10.02 10.99 -4.81
CA TYR A 84 -11.05 9.99 -4.97
C TYR A 84 -12.41 10.70 -5.17
N ASN A 85 -13.11 10.48 -6.29
CA ASN A 85 -14.54 10.82 -6.41
C ASN A 85 -15.34 9.79 -5.60
N ARG A 86 -15.41 9.96 -4.27
CA ARG A 86 -16.20 9.10 -3.38
C ARG A 86 -17.66 9.47 -3.58
N ARG A 87 -18.29 9.01 -4.67
CA ARG A 87 -19.76 8.96 -4.75
C ARG A 87 -20.20 7.95 -3.69
N THR A 88 -20.44 8.44 -2.48
CA THR A 88 -21.02 7.63 -1.41
C THR A 88 -22.42 7.22 -1.88
N LYS A 89 -22.68 5.91 -2.00
CA LYS A 89 -24.00 5.39 -2.42
C LYS A 89 -25.14 5.88 -1.51
N THR A 90 -24.83 6.39 -0.32
CA THR A 90 -25.78 7.00 0.62
C THR A 90 -26.43 8.28 0.10
N ALA A 91 -25.81 9.01 -0.84
CA ALA A 91 -26.40 10.23 -1.40
C ALA A 91 -27.57 9.99 -2.38
N LYS A 92 -27.87 8.73 -2.74
CA LYS A 92 -28.96 8.35 -3.65
C LYS A 92 -30.23 7.85 -2.92
N ARG A 93 -30.33 8.08 -1.60
CA ARG A 93 -31.49 7.70 -0.76
C ARG A 93 -32.02 8.90 0.04
N ARG A 94 -32.09 10.09 -0.55
CA ARG A 94 -32.88 11.20 -0.05
C ARG A 94 -33.76 11.71 -1.17
#